data_AF-A0A6F8SZG4-F1
#
_entry.id   AF-A0A6F8SZG4-F1
#
_cell.length_a   1.000
_cell.length_b   1.000
_cell.length_c   1.000
_cell.angle_alpha   90.00
_cell.angle_beta   90.00
_cell.angle_gamma   90.00
#
_symmetry.space_group_name_H-M   'P 1'
#
loop_
_entity.id
_entity.type
_entity.pdbx_description
1 polymer ?
#
loop_
_entity_poly.entity_id
_entity_poly.type
_entity_poly.pdbx_seq_one_letter_code
_entity_poly.pdbx_strand_id
1 'polypeptide(L)'
;MPTMDVDTSRVVGLDMGLSHLAIDSNGRKVANPRFLKQAQKNLKRKQQALSRTKKGSARRAKARLLVAKAYERVANARNDFQHKLSRQIVDDNQAVIVETLKVRNMMKNTCLAKHTGDASWHALMTKLDYKARSRASIWSRLTRGLPAPRPAMSASTRWTPCR
;
A
#
# COMPACT_ATOMS: atom_id res chain seq x y z
N MET A 1 3.45 -13.25 -34.01
CA MET A 1 3.64 -12.95 -32.57
C MET A 1 2.69 -13.86 -31.80
N PRO A 2 3.13 -14.61 -30.78
CA PRO A 2 2.20 -15.42 -30.00
C PRO A 2 1.33 -14.45 -29.18
N THR A 3 0.02 -14.51 -29.40
CA THR A 3 -0.97 -13.93 -28.50
C THR A 3 -0.85 -14.66 -27.18
N MET A 4 -0.45 -13.97 -26.12
CA MET A 4 -0.57 -14.53 -24.78
C MET A 4 -2.06 -14.65 -24.49
N ASP A 5 -2.60 -15.86 -24.58
CA ASP A 5 -3.95 -16.18 -24.15
C ASP A 5 -4.02 -16.01 -22.63
N VAL A 6 -4.33 -14.78 -22.20
CA VAL A 6 -4.59 -14.48 -20.81
C VAL A 6 -5.97 -15.06 -20.51
N ASP A 7 -5.99 -16.14 -19.74
CA ASP A 7 -7.23 -16.70 -19.20
C ASP A 7 -7.90 -15.65 -18.32
N THR A 8 -9.01 -15.10 -18.81
CA THR A 8 -9.78 -14.06 -18.12
C THR A 8 -10.32 -14.53 -16.77
N SER A 9 -10.41 -15.85 -16.53
CA SER A 9 -10.77 -16.41 -15.22
C SER A 9 -9.67 -16.23 -14.16
N ARG A 10 -8.44 -15.93 -14.56
CA ARG A 10 -7.27 -15.72 -13.68
C ARG A 10 -6.85 -14.25 -13.58
N VAL A 11 -7.70 -13.35 -14.08
CA VAL A 11 -7.57 -11.90 -13.93
C VAL A 11 -8.34 -11.48 -12.69
N VAL A 12 -7.67 -10.79 -11.78
CA VAL A 12 -8.28 -10.38 -10.50
C VAL A 12 -8.32 -8.87 -10.34
N GLY A 13 -9.51 -8.35 -10.06
CA GLY A 13 -9.71 -6.96 -9.66
C GLY A 13 -9.61 -6.82 -8.14
N LEU A 14 -8.73 -5.95 -7.66
CA LEU A 14 -8.59 -5.64 -6.23
C LEU A 14 -9.11 -4.23 -5.94
N ASP A 15 -10.17 -4.16 -5.15
CA ASP A 15 -10.66 -2.92 -4.54
C ASP A 15 -10.10 -2.79 -3.12
N MET A 16 -9.39 -1.69 -2.83
CA MET A 16 -8.75 -1.47 -1.53
C MET A 16 -9.53 -0.47 -0.69
N GLY A 17 -10.07 -0.91 0.45
CA GLY A 17 -10.93 -0.11 1.34
C GLY A 17 -10.49 -0.06 2.81
N LEU A 18 -11.08 0.86 3.59
CA LEU A 18 -10.75 1.03 5.02
C LEU A 18 -11.37 -0.04 5.93
N SER A 19 -12.54 -0.55 5.53
CA SER A 19 -13.23 -1.65 6.20
C SER A 19 -12.54 -2.98 5.91
N HIS A 20 -12.27 -3.26 4.63
CA HIS A 20 -11.55 -4.42 4.14
C HIS A 20 -10.31 -3.97 3.37
N LEU A 21 -9.14 -4.48 3.75
CA LEU A 21 -7.86 -4.09 3.17
C LEU A 21 -7.84 -4.27 1.65
N ALA A 22 -8.39 -5.38 1.18
CA ALA A 22 -8.59 -5.69 -0.24
C ALA A 22 -9.86 -6.53 -0.38
N ILE A 23 -10.63 -6.25 -1.42
CA ILE A 23 -11.77 -7.05 -1.89
C ILE A 23 -11.42 -7.48 -3.31
N ASP A 24 -11.47 -8.78 -3.52
CA ASP A 24 -11.25 -9.42 -4.80
C ASP A 24 -12.54 -9.42 -5.63
N SER A 25 -12.46 -9.30 -6.95
CA SER A 25 -13.58 -9.48 -7.89
C SER A 25 -14.28 -10.83 -7.74
N ASN A 26 -13.57 -11.84 -7.24
CA ASN A 26 -14.12 -13.16 -6.90
C ASN A 26 -14.88 -13.18 -5.55
N GLY A 27 -15.05 -12.02 -4.90
CA GLY A 27 -15.80 -11.87 -3.64
C GLY A 27 -14.98 -12.14 -2.37
N ARG A 28 -13.70 -12.47 -2.48
CA ARG A 28 -12.82 -12.68 -1.32
C ARG A 28 -12.51 -11.35 -0.63
N LYS A 29 -12.88 -11.25 0.65
CA LYS A 29 -12.66 -10.05 1.47
C LYS A 29 -11.52 -10.27 2.46
N VAL A 30 -10.49 -9.44 2.36
CA VAL A 30 -9.36 -9.46 3.29
C VAL A 30 -9.58 -8.40 4.36
N ALA A 31 -9.80 -8.82 5.60
CA ALA A 31 -9.94 -7.89 6.72
C ALA A 31 -8.63 -7.14 6.98
N ASN A 32 -8.73 -5.89 7.41
CA ASN A 32 -7.57 -5.16 7.94
C ASN A 32 -7.34 -5.58 9.41
N PRO A 33 -6.23 -6.27 9.75
CA PRO A 33 -5.94 -6.73 11.11
C PRO A 33 -5.71 -5.59 12.13
N ARG A 34 -5.58 -4.34 11.66
CA ARG A 34 -5.47 -3.13 12.49
C ARG A 34 -4.35 -3.17 13.55
N PHE A 35 -3.14 -3.56 13.12
CA PHE A 35 -1.98 -3.75 14.00
C PHE A 35 -1.66 -2.52 14.86
N LEU A 36 -1.77 -1.30 14.30
CA LEU A 36 -1.51 -0.07 15.05
C LEU A 36 -2.55 0.16 16.15
N LYS A 37 -3.83 -0.17 15.89
CA LYS A 37 -4.90 -0.06 16.90
C LYS A 37 -4.63 -0.99 18.08
N GLN A 38 -4.24 -2.23 17.83
CA GLN A 38 -3.93 -3.21 18.87
C GLN A 38 -2.71 -2.78 19.72
N ALA A 39 -1.67 -2.27 19.07
CA ALA A 39 -0.45 -1.84 19.75
C ALA A 39 -0.55 -0.45 20.42
N GLN A 40 -1.61 0.32 20.14
CA GLN A 40 -1.75 1.72 20.56
C GLN A 40 -1.61 1.91 22.07
N LYS A 41 -2.23 1.04 22.88
CA LYS A 41 -2.17 1.13 24.35
C LYS A 41 -0.73 0.98 24.86
N ASN A 42 0.01 0.04 24.30
CA ASN A 42 1.41 -0.20 24.64
C ASN A 42 2.31 0.96 24.18
N LEU A 43 2.13 1.43 22.94
CA LEU A 43 2.87 2.56 22.38
C LEU A 43 2.65 3.84 23.20
N LYS A 44 1.40 4.15 23.58
CA LYS A 44 1.07 5.31 24.41
C LYS A 44 1.78 5.23 25.78
N ARG A 45 1.75 4.09 26.44
CA ARG A 45 2.43 3.88 27.74
C ARG A 45 3.94 4.12 27.62
N LYS A 46 4.57 3.57 26.58
CA LYS A 46 6.01 3.75 26.35
C LYS A 46 6.38 5.19 25.98
N GLN A 47 5.55 5.87 25.19
CA GLN A 47 5.72 7.29 24.88
C GLN A 47 5.59 8.18 26.12
N GLN A 48 4.60 7.91 26.99
CA GLN A 48 4.43 8.63 28.26
C GLN A 48 5.62 8.40 29.21
N ALA A 49 6.13 7.17 29.28
CA ALA A 49 7.34 6.88 30.06
C ALA A 49 8.54 7.68 29.51
N LEU A 50 8.71 7.72 28.19
CA LEU A 50 9.76 8.52 27.54
C LEU A 50 9.62 10.02 27.81
N SER A 51 8.40 10.58 27.74
CA SER A 51 8.17 12.01 27.94
C SER A 51 8.49 12.45 29.37
N ARG A 52 8.19 11.60 30.37
CA ARG A 52 8.47 11.83 31.78
C ARG A 52 9.95 11.68 32.15
N THR A 53 10.80 11.15 31.26
CA THR A 53 12.22 10.91 31.56
C THR A 53 13.08 12.14 31.24
N LYS A 54 13.98 12.53 32.16
CA LYS A 54 14.91 13.68 31.99
C LYS A 54 15.68 13.59 30.67
N LYS A 55 15.70 14.68 29.90
CA LYS A 55 16.50 14.83 28.67
C LYS A 55 17.98 14.58 28.96
N GLY A 56 18.68 13.89 28.05
CA GLY A 56 20.10 13.54 28.21
C GLY A 56 20.43 12.39 29.17
N SER A 57 19.48 11.88 29.97
CA SER A 57 19.77 10.79 30.90
C SER A 57 19.93 9.42 30.20
N ALA A 58 20.76 8.54 30.77
CA ALA A 58 20.91 7.15 30.32
C ALA A 58 19.56 6.39 30.32
N ARG A 59 18.68 6.68 31.29
CA ARG A 59 17.33 6.13 31.36
C ARG A 59 16.47 6.56 30.16
N ARG A 60 16.63 7.80 29.66
CA ARG A 60 15.94 8.27 28.47
C ARG A 60 16.41 7.53 27.21
N ALA A 61 17.71 7.25 27.09
CA ALA A 61 18.24 6.44 25.99
C ALA A 61 17.58 5.04 25.95
N LYS A 62 17.48 4.38 27.11
CA LYS A 62 16.77 3.10 27.24
C LYS A 62 15.29 3.22 26.86
N ALA A 63 14.59 4.25 27.35
CA ALA A 63 13.18 4.48 27.04
C ALA A 63 12.94 4.72 25.53
N ARG A 64 13.84 5.47 24.86
CA ARG A 64 13.79 5.69 23.41
C ARG A 64 13.89 4.36 22.64
N LEU A 65 14.82 3.49 23.02
CA LEU A 65 14.97 2.16 22.41
C LEU A 65 13.71 1.30 22.61
N LEU A 66 13.07 1.35 23.78
CA LEU A 66 11.84 0.59 24.03
C LEU A 66 10.66 1.05 23.17
N VAL A 67 10.57 2.36 22.89
CA VAL A 67 9.60 2.93 21.96
C VAL A 67 9.92 2.49 20.53
N ALA A 68 11.18 2.61 20.10
CA ALA A 68 11.61 2.16 18.77
C ALA A 68 11.30 0.67 18.53
N LYS A 69 11.67 -0.21 19.46
CA LYS A 69 11.35 -1.65 19.42
C LYS A 69 9.84 -1.92 19.33
N ALA A 70 9.01 -1.09 19.95
CA ALA A 70 7.56 -1.24 19.88
C ALA A 70 7.03 -0.90 18.48
N TYR A 71 7.50 0.20 17.89
CA TYR A 71 7.15 0.57 16.52
C TYR A 71 7.65 -0.45 15.50
N GLU A 72 8.88 -0.93 15.68
CA GLU A 72 9.49 -1.96 14.84
C GLU A 72 8.65 -3.25 14.82
N ARG A 73 8.21 -3.73 15.99
CA ARG A 73 7.33 -4.92 16.06
C ARG A 73 6.03 -4.74 15.28
N VAL A 74 5.40 -3.56 15.37
CA VAL A 74 4.17 -3.26 14.63
C VAL A 74 4.45 -3.22 13.13
N ALA A 75 5.54 -2.57 12.72
CA ALA A 75 5.96 -2.50 11.33
C ALA A 75 6.25 -3.89 10.76
N ASN A 76 6.95 -4.75 11.51
CA ASN A 76 7.29 -6.11 11.11
C ASN A 76 6.05 -7.00 10.99
N ALA A 77 5.12 -6.97 11.95
CA ALA A 77 3.87 -7.72 11.88
C ALA A 77 3.02 -7.29 10.67
N ARG A 78 2.92 -5.98 10.42
CA ARG A 78 2.24 -5.44 9.24
C ARG A 78 2.94 -5.87 7.95
N ASN A 79 4.27 -5.84 7.92
CA ASN A 79 5.05 -6.23 6.76
C ASN A 79 4.86 -7.71 6.42
N ASP A 80 4.98 -8.59 7.41
CA ASP A 80 4.77 -10.03 7.28
C ASP A 80 3.38 -10.35 6.71
N PHE A 81 2.33 -9.76 7.29
CA PHE A 81 0.97 -9.90 6.79
C PHE A 81 0.83 -9.48 5.32
N GLN A 82 1.36 -8.32 4.95
CA GLN A 82 1.33 -7.85 3.57
C GLN A 82 2.17 -8.73 2.62
N HIS A 83 3.28 -9.30 3.08
CA HIS A 83 4.07 -10.22 2.27
C HIS A 83 3.32 -11.52 2.02
N LYS A 84 2.66 -12.09 3.04
CA LYS A 84 1.82 -13.29 2.89
C LYS A 84 0.66 -13.02 1.94
N LEU A 85 -0.05 -11.91 2.15
CA LEU A 85 -1.18 -11.53 1.30
C LEU A 85 -0.79 -11.30 -0.16
N SER A 86 0.26 -10.50 -0.40
CA SER A 86 0.72 -10.23 -1.78
C SER A 86 1.23 -11.48 -2.48
N ARG A 87 1.85 -12.41 -1.74
CA ARG A 87 2.29 -13.69 -2.33
C ARG A 87 1.09 -14.52 -2.74
N GLN A 88 0.11 -14.64 -1.84
CA GLN A 88 -1.10 -15.39 -2.14
C GLN A 88 -1.84 -14.83 -3.36
N ILE A 89 -2.04 -13.51 -3.44
CA ILE A 89 -2.71 -12.87 -4.58
C ILE A 89 -1.99 -13.17 -5.90
N VAL A 90 -0.66 -13.06 -5.94
CA VAL A 90 0.13 -13.28 -7.16
C VAL A 90 0.25 -14.77 -7.49
N ASP A 91 0.22 -15.64 -6.49
CA ASP A 91 0.31 -17.09 -6.71
C ASP A 91 -1.01 -17.65 -7.24
N ASP A 92 -2.15 -17.12 -6.76
CA ASP A 92 -3.50 -17.53 -7.15
C ASP A 92 -3.93 -16.96 -8.51
N ASN A 93 -3.33 -15.87 -9.00
CA ASN A 93 -3.81 -15.13 -10.19
C ASN A 93 -2.69 -14.85 -11.22
N GLN A 94 -3.04 -14.85 -12.51
CA GLN A 94 -2.11 -14.54 -13.61
C GLN A 94 -2.00 -13.04 -13.89
N ALA A 95 -3.06 -12.27 -13.63
CA ALA A 95 -3.06 -10.83 -13.78
C ALA A 95 -3.77 -10.14 -12.61
N VAL A 96 -3.20 -9.04 -12.13
CA VAL A 96 -3.71 -8.29 -10.97
C VAL A 96 -3.97 -6.83 -11.37
N ILE A 97 -5.23 -6.42 -11.31
CA ILE A 97 -5.67 -5.04 -11.55
C ILE A 97 -6.04 -4.43 -10.20
N VAL A 98 -5.35 -3.35 -9.82
CA VAL A 98 -5.61 -2.68 -8.53
C VAL A 98 -6.32 -1.36 -8.77
N GLU A 99 -7.57 -1.25 -8.30
CA GLU A 99 -8.28 0.02 -8.23
C GLU A 99 -7.88 0.77 -6.96
N THR A 100 -7.38 1.98 -7.13
CA THR A 100 -6.97 2.83 -6.00
C THR A 100 -8.05 3.87 -5.73
N LEU A 101 -8.72 3.79 -4.57
CA LEU A 101 -9.50 4.91 -4.01
C LEU A 101 -8.60 6.15 -3.91
N LYS A 102 -9.18 7.36 -3.85
CA LYS A 102 -8.41 8.62 -3.71
C LYS A 102 -7.72 8.71 -2.33
N VAL A 103 -6.71 7.86 -2.08
CA VAL A 103 -5.97 7.72 -0.81
C VAL A 103 -5.41 9.07 -0.37
N ARG A 104 -4.96 9.88 -1.33
CA ARG A 104 -4.44 11.23 -1.08
C ARG A 104 -5.48 12.14 -0.43
N ASN A 105 -6.75 12.03 -0.80
CA ASN A 105 -7.83 12.83 -0.20
C ASN A 105 -8.22 12.28 1.19
N MET A 106 -8.13 10.97 1.40
CA MET A 106 -8.42 10.35 2.69
C MET A 106 -7.33 10.61 3.74
N MET A 107 -6.07 10.75 3.32
CA MET A 107 -4.98 11.16 4.21
C MET A 107 -5.11 12.60 4.69
N LYS A 108 -5.82 13.47 3.94
CA LYS A 108 -6.14 14.84 4.38
C LYS A 108 -7.18 14.86 5.50
N ASN A 109 -8.03 13.84 5.60
CA ASN A 109 -8.99 13.71 6.68
C ASN A 109 -8.30 13.10 7.91
N THR A 110 -8.10 13.89 8.96
CA THR A 110 -7.39 13.48 10.19
C THR A 110 -8.04 12.29 10.91
N CYS A 111 -9.37 12.12 10.81
CA CYS A 111 -10.08 10.97 11.38
C CYS A 111 -9.78 9.67 10.61
N LEU A 112 -9.64 9.76 9.28
CA LEU A 112 -9.38 8.61 8.41
C LEU A 112 -7.89 8.35 8.19
N ALA A 113 -7.02 9.35 8.39
CA ALA A 113 -5.59 9.27 8.16
C ALA A 113 -4.93 8.14 8.98
N LYS A 114 -5.38 7.96 10.23
CA LYS A 114 -4.86 6.89 11.10
C LYS A 114 -5.24 5.50 10.58
N HIS A 115 -6.47 5.31 10.14
CA HIS A 115 -6.95 4.05 9.57
C HIS A 115 -6.32 3.78 8.19
N THR A 116 -6.14 4.82 7.39
CA THR A 116 -5.48 4.77 6.08
C THR A 116 -4.00 4.43 6.20
N GLY A 117 -3.30 5.03 7.17
CA GLY A 117 -1.90 4.73 7.45
C GLY A 117 -1.69 3.32 8.00
N ASP A 118 -2.62 2.81 8.80
CA ASP A 118 -2.58 1.43 9.32
C ASP A 118 -2.73 0.40 8.19
N ALA A 119 -3.62 0.65 7.22
CA ALA A 119 -3.81 -0.19 6.04
C ALA A 119 -2.55 -0.26 5.14
N SER A 120 -1.78 0.85 5.05
CA SER A 120 -0.50 0.89 4.33
C SER A 120 -0.55 0.35 2.90
N TRP A 121 -1.59 0.72 2.13
CA TRP A 121 -1.82 0.23 0.77
C TRP A 121 -0.65 0.47 -0.18
N HIS A 122 0.01 1.63 -0.10
CA HIS A 122 1.19 1.91 -0.93
C HIS A 122 2.26 0.83 -0.78
N ALA A 123 2.53 0.39 0.45
CA ALA A 123 3.50 -0.68 0.70
C ALA A 123 3.03 -2.03 0.15
N LEU A 124 1.72 -2.32 0.21
CA LEU A 124 1.13 -3.51 -0.40
C LEU A 124 1.23 -3.46 -1.94
N MET A 125 0.96 -2.31 -2.56
CA MET A 125 1.07 -2.12 -4.00
C MET A 125 2.50 -2.31 -4.49
N THR A 126 3.49 -1.73 -3.79
CA THR A 126 4.91 -1.98 -4.11
C THR A 126 5.25 -3.47 -4.01
N LYS A 127 4.68 -4.17 -3.01
CA LYS A 127 4.87 -5.62 -2.85
C LYS A 127 4.23 -6.44 -3.97
N LEU A 128 3.05 -6.05 -4.42
CA LEU A 128 2.39 -6.68 -5.56
C LEU A 128 3.16 -6.43 -6.86
N ASP A 129 3.63 -5.20 -7.10
CA ASP A 129 4.38 -4.85 -8.31
C ASP A 129 5.66 -5.70 -8.45
N TYR A 130 6.52 -5.73 -7.43
CA TYR A 130 7.77 -6.51 -7.56
C TYR A 130 7.52 -8.02 -7.64
N LYS A 131 6.47 -8.55 -6.98
CA LYS A 131 6.15 -9.99 -7.03
C LYS A 131 5.52 -10.39 -8.34
N ALA A 132 4.63 -9.57 -8.89
CA ALA A 132 4.04 -9.79 -10.20
C ALA A 132 5.13 -9.85 -11.27
N ARG A 133 6.08 -8.90 -11.23
CA ARG A 133 7.27 -8.93 -12.11
C ARG A 133 8.08 -10.21 -11.96
N SER A 134 8.28 -10.70 -10.73
CA SER A 134 9.03 -11.96 -10.51
C SER A 134 8.34 -13.22 -11.07
N ARG A 135 7.00 -13.20 -11.21
CA ARG A 135 6.21 -14.34 -11.70
C ARG A 135 5.78 -14.18 -13.16
N ALA A 136 6.28 -13.14 -13.84
CA ALA A 136 5.83 -12.73 -15.18
C ALA A 136 4.30 -12.50 -15.27
N SER A 137 3.68 -12.12 -14.14
CA SER A 137 2.26 -11.79 -14.06
C SER A 137 2.02 -10.35 -14.51
N ILE A 138 0.91 -10.12 -15.20
CA ILE A 138 0.53 -8.77 -15.65
C ILE A 138 0.04 -7.97 -14.45
N TRP A 139 0.67 -6.82 -14.21
CA TRP A 139 0.27 -5.88 -13.16
C TRP A 139 -0.21 -4.57 -13.77
N SER A 140 -1.38 -4.08 -13.35
CA SER A 140 -1.93 -2.80 -13.80
C SER A 140 -2.56 -2.03 -12.65
N ARG A 141 -2.23 -0.74 -12.55
CA ARG A 141 -2.83 0.17 -11.57
C ARG A 141 -3.90 1.01 -12.26
N LEU A 142 -5.16 0.82 -11.89
CA LEU A 142 -6.23 1.74 -12.27
C LEU A 142 -6.33 2.86 -11.22
N THR A 143 -5.92 4.05 -11.63
CA THR A 143 -6.18 5.27 -10.85
C THR A 143 -7.46 5.91 -11.36
N ARG A 144 -8.54 5.88 -10.58
CA ARG A 144 -9.78 6.60 -10.95
C ARG A 144 -9.51 8.11 -11.00
N GLY A 145 -9.52 8.68 -12.21
CA GLY A 145 -9.50 10.14 -12.44
C GLY A 145 -8.16 10.76 -12.82
N LEU A 146 -7.19 10.00 -13.34
CA LEU A 146 -6.13 10.60 -14.16
C LEU A 146 -6.70 10.76 -15.59
N PRO A 147 -6.59 11.93 -16.25
CA PRO A 147 -6.77 11.95 -17.71
C PRO A 147 -5.79 10.94 -18.29
N ALA A 148 -6.24 10.15 -19.28
CA ALA A 148 -5.36 9.26 -20.01
C ALA A 148 -4.09 10.05 -20.39
N PRO A 149 -2.87 9.47 -20.24
CA PRO A 149 -1.70 10.12 -20.78
C PRO A 149 -1.99 10.40 -22.26
N ARG A 150 -2.02 11.68 -22.65
CA ARG A 150 -2.17 12.03 -24.06
C ARG A 150 -1.08 11.24 -24.78
N PRO A 151 -1.41 10.44 -25.82
CA PRO A 151 -0.38 9.81 -26.61
C PRO A 151 0.57 10.93 -27.06
N ALA A 152 1.86 10.74 -26.79
CA ALA A 152 2.87 11.64 -27.31
C ALA A 152 2.81 11.53 -28.83
N MET A 153 2.00 12.38 -29.47
CA MET A 153 2.09 12.63 -30.89
C MET A 153 3.51 13.14 -31.11
N SER A 154 4.30 12.37 -31.84
CA SER A 154 5.58 12.80 -32.37
C SER A 154 5.38 14.15 -33.05
N ALA A 155 5.94 15.20 -32.46
CA ALA A 155 5.91 16.54 -33.01
C ALA A 155 6.81 16.57 -34.26
N SER A 156 6.22 16.30 -35.42
CA SER A 156 6.81 16.61 -36.72
C SER A 156 5.89 17.57 -37.47
N THR A 157 5.84 18.82 -37.01
CA THR A 157 5.34 19.90 -37.86
C THR A 157 6.27 21.10 -37.74
N ARG A 158 7.09 21.25 -38.78
CA ARG A 158 7.99 22.36 -39.06
C ARG A 158 7.15 23.63 -39.20
N TRP A 159 7.33 24.58 -38.29
CA TRP A 159 6.78 25.93 -38.42
C TRP A 159 7.63 26.73 -39.42
N THR A 160 7.08 27.05 -40.59
CA THR A 160 7.56 28.15 -41.44
C THR A 160 6.84 29.42 -41.04
N PRO A 161 7.53 30.56 -40.81
CA PRO A 161 6.87 31.82 -40.56
C PRO A 161 6.42 32.44 -41.89
N CYS A 162 5.13 32.81 -41.97
CA CYS A 162 4.66 33.71 -43.02
C CYS A 162 5.17 35.13 -42.78
N ARG A 163 5.49 35.78 -43.90
CA ARG A 163 5.92 37.17 -44.05
C ARG A 163 4.77 38.15 -43.82
#